data_AF-W1YLV1-F1
#
_entry.id   AF-W1YLV1-F1
#
_cell.length_a   1.000
_cell.length_b   1.000
_cell.length_c   1.000
_cell.angle_alpha   90.00
_cell.angle_beta   90.00
_cell.angle_gamma   90.00
#
_symmetry.space_group_name_H-M   'P 1'
#
loop_
_entity.id
_entity.type
_entity.pdbx_description
1 polymer ?
#
loop_
_entity_poly.entity_id
_entity_poly.type
_entity_poly.pdbx_seq_one_letter_code
_entity_poly.pdbx_strand_id
1 'polypeptide(L)' 'VEQVVATPDRTRLRAGQTPQGFATETLLSAHRLGADRAGDEALAASDDAGLVEAAGGSVVVVPGDPMSLKVTTPL' A
#
# COMPACT_ATOMS: atom_id res chain seq x y z
N VAL A 1 -8.80 15.69 -21.96
CA VAL A 1 -7.32 15.67 -22.11
C VAL A 1 -6.76 16.15 -20.79
N GLU A 2 -5.95 15.33 -20.12
CA GLU A 2 -5.27 15.71 -18.88
C GLU A 2 -3.84 16.14 -19.18
N GLN A 3 -3.35 17.16 -18.48
CA GLN A 3 -1.99 17.66 -18.60
C GLN A 3 -1.10 17.07 -17.50
N VAL A 4 0.13 16.71 -17.85
CA VAL A 4 1.13 16.24 -16.88
C VAL A 4 1.58 17.42 -16.01
N VAL A 5 1.39 17.31 -14.70
CA VAL A 5 1.75 18.37 -13.74
C VAL A 5 3.17 18.25 -13.18
N ALA A 6 3.72 17.04 -13.15
CA ALA A 6 5.07 16.77 -12.63
C ALA A 6 5.58 15.39 -13.11
N THR A 7 6.90 15.16 -13.00
CA THR A 7 7.52 13.84 -13.16
C THR A 7 8.28 13.48 -11.87
N PRO A 8 7.88 12.42 -11.13
CA PRO A 8 8.56 12.03 -9.91
C PRO A 8 9.89 11.30 -10.19
N ASP A 9 10.82 11.36 -9.24
CA ASP A 9 12.05 10.57 -9.26
C ASP A 9 11.75 9.08 -9.07
N ARG A 10 11.83 8.31 -10.16
CA ARG A 10 11.48 6.88 -10.19
C ARG A 10 12.38 6.02 -9.31
N THR A 11 13.59 6.46 -8.96
CA THR A 11 14.53 5.66 -8.15
C THR A 11 14.00 5.39 -6.73
N ARG A 12 13.10 6.27 -6.26
CA ARG A 12 12.48 6.21 -4.93
C ARG A 12 11.14 5.46 -4.91
N LEU A 13 10.61 5.06 -6.06
CA LEU A 13 9.28 4.45 -6.17
C LEU A 13 9.37 2.93 -6.20
N ARG A 14 8.37 2.27 -5.62
CA ARG A 14 8.18 0.81 -5.68
C ARG A 14 6.72 0.53 -6.00
N ALA A 15 6.48 -0.47 -6.85
CA ALA A 15 5.14 -1.01 -7.05
C ALA A 15 4.88 -2.05 -5.95
N GLY A 16 4.00 -1.73 -5.00
CA GLY A 16 3.59 -2.66 -3.96
C GLY A 16 2.91 -3.90 -4.56
N GLN A 17 3.29 -5.09 -4.07
CA GLN A 17 2.70 -6.37 -4.45
C GLN A 17 2.20 -7.11 -3.20
N THR A 18 1.45 -8.19 -3.42
CA THR A 18 1.06 -9.15 -2.39
C THR A 18 1.72 -10.50 -2.67
N PRO A 19 1.93 -11.37 -1.66
CA PRO A 19 1.53 -11.24 -0.25
C PRO A 19 2.32 -10.19 0.54
N GLN A 20 1.69 -9.61 1.57
CA GLN A 20 2.33 -8.75 2.56
C GLN A 20 2.35 -9.49 3.91
N GLY A 21 3.51 -9.54 4.57
CA GLY A 21 3.72 -10.33 5.77
C GLY A 21 3.98 -9.45 6.99
N PHE A 22 3.14 -9.60 8.02
CA PHE A 22 3.25 -8.86 9.28
C PHE A 22 2.90 -9.77 10.47
N ALA A 23 3.41 -9.41 11.64
CA ALA A 23 2.94 -10.03 12.88
C ALA A 23 1.45 -9.74 13.09
N THR A 24 0.71 -10.73 13.56
CA THR A 24 -0.75 -10.64 13.74
C THR A 24 -1.12 -9.48 14.66
N GLU A 25 -0.42 -9.29 15.78
CA GLU A 25 -0.69 -8.17 16.69
C GLU A 25 -0.49 -6.80 16.04
N THR A 26 0.51 -6.67 15.17
CA THR A 26 0.80 -5.43 14.43
C THR A 26 -0.36 -5.09 13.50
N LEU A 27 -0.81 -6.05 12.68
CA LEU A 27 -1.95 -5.82 11.77
C LEU A 27 -3.22 -5.49 12.53
N LEU A 28 -3.56 -6.26 13.57
CA LEU A 28 -4.77 -6.00 14.35
C LEU A 28 -4.72 -4.63 15.03
N SER A 29 -3.56 -4.21 15.54
CA SER A 29 -3.39 -2.87 16.10
C SER A 29 -3.57 -1.78 15.04
N ALA A 30 -2.94 -1.94 13.88
CA ALA A 30 -3.01 -0.98 12.79
C ALA A 30 -4.45 -0.83 12.25
N HIS A 31 -5.19 -1.93 12.08
CA HIS A 31 -6.60 -1.89 11.71
C HIS A 31 -7.48 -1.17 12.75
N ARG A 32 -7.25 -1.39 14.05
CA ARG A 32 -8.00 -0.67 15.11
C ARG A 32 -7.73 0.84 15.06
N LEU A 33 -6.49 1.25 14.85
CA LEU A 33 -6.11 2.67 14.74
C LEU A 33 -6.58 3.32 13.42
N GLY A 34 -6.74 2.54 12.37
CA GLY A 34 -7.24 2.98 11.07
C GLY A 34 -8.76 2.99 10.94
N ALA A 35 -9.49 2.38 11.88
CA ALA A 35 -10.92 2.08 11.74
C ALA A 35 -11.78 3.30 11.39
N ASP A 36 -11.53 4.44 12.03
CA ASP A 36 -12.31 5.67 11.81
C ASP A 36 -12.13 6.26 10.39
N ARG A 37 -11.06 5.88 9.69
CA ARG A 37 -10.75 6.31 8.31
C ARG A 37 -11.21 5.31 7.25
N ALA A 38 -11.54 4.08 7.65
CA ALA A 38 -11.78 2.97 6.72
C ALA A 38 -13.04 3.13 5.85
N GLY A 39 -13.96 4.03 6.23
CA GLY A 39 -15.18 4.30 5.45
C GLY A 39 -15.02 5.29 4.30
N ASP A 40 -13.86 5.94 4.17
CA ASP A 40 -13.58 6.91 3.11
C ASP A 40 -12.35 6.46 2.31
N GLU A 41 -12.55 6.09 1.05
CA GLU A 41 -11.48 5.64 0.14
C GLU A 41 -10.37 6.67 -0.05
N ALA A 42 -10.63 7.97 0.15
CA ALA A 42 -9.60 9.01 0.08
C ALA A 42 -8.69 9.03 1.32
N LEU A 43 -9.13 8.45 2.44
CA LEU A 43 -8.43 8.45 3.72
C LEU A 43 -7.94 7.05 4.14
N ALA A 44 -8.59 6.00 3.64
CA ALA A 44 -8.25 4.62 3.91
C ALA A 44 -6.86 4.30 3.35
N ALA A 45 -6.09 3.49 4.09
CA ALA A 45 -4.87 2.90 3.55
C ALA A 45 -5.22 1.89 2.46
N SER A 46 -4.51 1.94 1.34
CA SER A 46 -4.79 1.09 0.17
C SER A 46 -4.30 -0.36 0.30
N ASP A 47 -3.39 -0.61 1.25
CA ASP A 47 -2.79 -1.92 1.53
C ASP A 47 -2.35 -2.02 3.00
N ASP A 48 -1.90 -3.21 3.42
CA ASP A 48 -1.51 -3.47 4.82
C ASP A 48 -0.22 -2.70 5.18
N ALA A 49 0.70 -2.53 4.23
CA ALA A 49 1.90 -1.72 4.41
C ALA A 49 1.57 -0.26 4.75
N GLY A 50 0.74 0.41 3.94
CA GLY A 50 0.31 1.78 4.20
C GLY A 50 -0.46 1.91 5.52
N LEU A 51 -1.23 0.87 5.88
CA LEU A 51 -1.96 0.85 7.16
C LEU A 51 -1.00 0.77 8.36
N VAL A 52 0.02 -0.09 8.28
CA VAL A 52 1.05 -0.23 9.33
C VAL A 52 1.92 1.02 9.43
N GLU A 53 2.32 1.63 8.31
CA GLU A 53 3.05 2.91 8.31
C GLU A 53 2.22 4.03 8.96
N ALA A 54 0.93 4.12 8.62
CA ALA A 54 0.02 5.09 9.22
C ALA A 54 -0.22 4.87 10.72
N ALA A 55 0.04 3.67 11.23
CA ALA A 55 0.04 3.34 12.65
C ALA A 55 1.41 3.57 13.33
N GLY A 56 2.40 4.11 12.61
CA GLY A 56 3.76 4.36 13.10
C GLY A 56 4.67 3.14 13.08
N GLY A 57 4.24 2.05 12.43
CA GLY A 57 5.06 0.86 12.21
C GLY A 57 6.11 1.07 11.12
N SER A 58 7.07 0.14 11.05
CA SER A 58 8.08 0.11 10.00
C SER A 58 7.76 -0.98 8.97
N VAL A 59 8.03 -0.69 7.71
CA VAL A 59 7.85 -1.62 6.59
C VAL A 59 9.19 -1.83 5.89
N VAL A 60 9.48 -3.08 5.54
CA VAL A 60 10.63 -3.45 4.71
C VAL A 60 10.13 -4.01 3.39
N VAL A 61 10.78 -3.63 2.29
CA VAL A 61 10.45 -4.11 0.96
C VAL A 61 11.29 -5.32 0.60
N VAL A 62 10.67 -6.31 -0.03
CA VAL A 62 11.32 -7.49 -0.60
C VAL A 62 11.11 -7.47 -2.12
N PRO A 63 12.13 -7.75 -2.94
CA PRO A 63 11.94 -7.85 -4.39
C PRO A 63 10.89 -8.92 -4.73
N GLY A 64 9.85 -8.52 -5.45
CA GLY A 64 8.83 -9.43 -5.99
C GLY A 64 9.07 -9.79 -7.46
N ASP A 65 8.12 -10.50 -8.04
CA ASP A 65 8.14 -10.91 -9.44
C ASP A 65 7.19 -10.03 -10.27
N PRO A 66 7.63 -9.42 -11.39
CA PRO A 66 6.74 -8.66 -12.28
C PRO A 66 5.50 -9.42 -12.77
N MET A 67 5.57 -10.75 -12.83
CA MET A 67 4.46 -11.62 -13.21
C MET A 67 3.41 -11.79 -12.09
N SER A 68 3.70 -11.35 -10.86
CA SER A 68 2.72 -11.26 -9.76
C SER A 68 1.87 -9.98 -9.84
N LEU A 69 1.46 -9.60 -11.05
CA LEU A 69 0.63 -8.41 -11.25
C LEU A 69 -0.83 -8.65 -10.84
N LYS A 70 -1.48 -7.58 -10.38
CA LYS A 70 -2.94 -7.57 -10.19
C LYS A 70 -3.63 -7.49 -11.56
N VAL A 71 -4.50 -8.44 -11.87
CA VAL A 71 -5.33 -8.38 -13.08
C VAL A 71 -6.46 -7.38 -12.85
N THR A 72 -6.38 -6.22 -13.50
CA THR A 72 -7.37 -5.12 -13.36
C THR A 72 -8.08 -4.76 -14.65
N THR A 73 -7.69 -5.37 -15.78
CA THR A 73 -8.24 -5.07 -17.11
C THR A 73 -8.56 -6.37 -17.85
N PRO A 74 -9.52 -6.32 -18.81
CA PRO A 74 -9.67 -7.39 -19.80
C PRO A 74 -8.38 -7.63 -20.59
N LEU A 75 -8.24 -8.85 -21.10
CA LEU A 75 -7.21 -9.24 -22.05
C LEU A 75 -7.65 -8.92 -23.50
#